data_AF-A0A9Q9NDZ2-F1
#
_entry.id   AF-A0A9Q9NDZ2-F1
#
_cell.length_a   1.000
_cell.length_b   1.000
_cell.length_c   1.000
_cell.angle_alpha   90.00
_cell.angle_beta   90.00
_cell.angle_gamma   90.00
#
_symmetry.space_group_name_H-M   'P 1'
#
loop_
_entity.id
_entity.type
_entity.pdbx_description
1 polymer ?
#
loop_
_entity_poly.entity_id
_entity_poly.type
_entity_poly.pdbx_seq_one_letter_code
_entity_poly.pdbx_strand_id
1 'polypeptide(L)' 'MTEFKLTIQKLLDSNVSGYQIHKDTGISQARISDLRRGVRQLGGISLETAEKLYNYQKQLEDKSDL' A
#
# COMPACT_ATOMS: atom_id res chain seq x y z
N MET A 1 -16.75 0.46 2.35
CA MET A 1 -15.32 0.81 2.42
C MET A 1 -15.09 1.95 1.42
N THR A 2 -14.33 3.00 1.75
CA THR A 2 -14.11 4.14 0.82
C THR A 2 -13.21 3.73 -0.35
N GLU A 3 -13.30 4.43 -1.49
CA GLU A 3 -12.41 4.20 -2.66
C GLU A 3 -10.93 4.26 -2.26
N PHE A 4 -10.56 5.28 -1.49
CA PHE A 4 -9.20 5.41 -0.93
C PHE A 4 -8.72 4.15 -0.19
N LYS A 5 -9.55 3.58 0.68
CA LYS A 5 -9.20 2.39 1.46
C LYS A 5 -9.16 1.13 0.58
N LEU A 6 -10.05 1.01 -0.41
CA LEU A 6 -10.05 -0.09 -1.37
C LEU A 6 -8.79 -0.09 -2.24
N THR A 7 -8.35 1.09 -2.69
CA THR A 7 -7.11 1.26 -3.47
C THR A 7 -5.89 0.80 -2.69
N ILE A 8 -5.76 1.18 -1.41
CA ILE A 8 -4.65 0.67 -0.58
C ILE A 8 -4.77 -0.85 -0.37
N GLN A 9 -5.97 -1.37 -0.15
CA GLN A 9 -6.18 -2.82 0.03
C GLN A 9 -5.76 -3.61 -1.22
N LYS A 10 -6.05 -3.11 -2.42
CA LYS A 10 -5.61 -3.70 -3.70
C LYS A 10 -4.09 -3.84 -3.77
N LEU A 11 -3.34 -2.83 -3.31
CA LEU A 11 -1.88 -2.90 -3.23
C LEU A 11 -1.41 -3.95 -2.21
N LEU A 12 -2.04 -4.00 -1.03
CA LEU A 12 -1.68 -4.96 0.01
C LEU A 12 -1.91 -6.41 -0.44
N ASP A 13 -2.98 -6.65 -1.21
CA ASP A 13 -3.32 -7.96 -1.75
C ASP A 13 -2.57 -8.31 -3.05
N SER A 14 -1.81 -7.36 -3.62
CA SER A 14 -1.07 -7.55 -4.86
C SER A 14 0.19 -8.42 -4.69
N ASN A 15 0.69 -8.92 -5.82
CA ASN A 15 1.98 -9.62 -5.90
C ASN A 15 3.20 -8.70 -5.83
N VAL A 16 3.02 -7.38 -5.66
CA VAL A 16 4.16 -6.47 -5.51
C VAL A 16 4.92 -6.82 -4.24
N SER A 17 6.23 -7.02 -4.34
CA SER A 17 7.03 -7.43 -3.19
C SER A 17 7.08 -6.31 -2.15
N GLY A 18 7.14 -6.70 -0.86
CA GLY A 18 7.33 -5.73 0.22
C GLY A 18 8.61 -4.91 0.05
N TYR A 19 9.66 -5.53 -0.51
CA TYR A 19 10.90 -4.84 -0.89
C TYR A 19 10.68 -3.74 -1.92
N GLN A 20 9.90 -4.01 -2.99
CA GLN A 20 9.64 -3.01 -4.03
C GLN A 20 8.82 -1.85 -3.48
N ILE A 21 7.76 -2.13 -2.70
CA ILE A 21 6.95 -1.09 -2.04
C ILE A 21 7.85 -0.27 -1.11
N HIS A 22 8.74 -0.91 -0.35
CA HIS A 22 9.69 -0.21 0.52
C HIS A 22 10.62 0.72 -0.27
N LYS A 23 11.22 0.23 -1.36
CA LYS A 23 12.14 1.00 -2.21
C LYS A 23 11.47 2.25 -2.78
N ASP A 24 10.21 2.14 -3.17
CA ASP A 24 9.51 3.24 -3.87
C ASP A 24 8.80 4.21 -2.90
N THR A 25 8.35 3.72 -1.74
CA THR A 25 7.55 4.52 -0.79
C THR A 25 8.29 4.91 0.49
N GLY A 26 9.42 4.25 0.79
CA GLY A 26 10.14 4.36 2.06
C GLY A 26 9.45 3.68 3.25
N ILE A 27 8.27 3.07 3.07
CA ILE A 27 7.57 2.36 4.15
C ILE A 27 8.33 1.06 4.48
N SER A 28 8.55 0.76 5.76
CA SER A 28 9.31 -0.44 6.13
C SER A 28 8.60 -1.72 5.70
N GLN A 29 9.38 -2.72 5.26
CA GLN A 29 8.86 -4.03 4.87
C GLN A 29 8.10 -4.72 6.03
N ALA A 30 8.55 -4.52 7.27
CA ALA A 30 7.85 -5.00 8.46
C ALA A 30 6.44 -4.40 8.57
N ARG A 31 6.28 -3.09 8.35
CA ARG A 31 4.97 -2.43 8.38
C ARG A 31 4.07 -2.92 7.26
N ILE A 32 4.60 -3.13 6.05
CA ILE A 32 3.85 -3.71 4.93
C ILE A 32 3.39 -5.14 5.26
N SER A 33 4.28 -5.96 5.84
CA SER A 33 3.97 -7.33 6.26
C SER A 33 2.91 -7.37 7.37
N ASP A 34 2.99 -6.49 8.36
CA ASP A 34 1.97 -6.36 9.41
C ASP A 34 0.58 -6.04 8.84
N LEU A 35 0.52 -5.15 7.85
CA LEU A 35 -0.72 -4.76 7.18
C LEU A 35 -1.30 -5.93 6.36
N ARG A 36 -0.47 -6.63 5.59
CA ARG A 36 -0.88 -7.82 4.82
C ARG A 36 -1.42 -8.94 5.69
N ARG A 37 -0.82 -9.14 6.86
CA ARG A 37 -1.22 -10.18 7.82
C ARG A 37 -2.39 -9.77 8.71
N GLY A 38 -2.87 -8.53 8.60
CA GLY A 38 -3.93 -7.99 9.47
C GLY A 38 -3.51 -7.79 10.93
N VAL A 39 -2.22 -7.92 11.27
CA VAL A 39 -1.68 -7.61 12.60
C VAL A 39 -1.89 -6.14 12.93
N ARG A 40 -1.78 -5.28 11.91
CA ARG A 40 -2.19 -3.87 11.97
C ARG A 40 -3.34 -3.65 11.01
N GLN A 41 -4.38 -3.00 11.49
CA GLN A 41 -5.51 -2.63 10.65
C GLN A 41 -5.21 -1.37 9.85
N LEU A 42 -5.67 -1.34 8.61
CA LEU A 42 -5.54 -0.18 7.72
C LEU A 42 -6.20 1.11 8.29
N GLY A 43 -7.19 0.97 9.17
CA GLY A 43 -7.80 2.12 9.86
C GLY A 43 -6.93 2.73 10.97
N GLY A 44 -5.83 2.09 11.36
CA GLY A 44 -4.97 2.52 12.47
C GLY A 44 -3.57 2.97 12.05
N ILE A 45 -3.33 3.22 10.76
CA ILE A 45 -2.05 3.77 10.27
C ILE A 45 -2.07 5.30 10.22
N SER A 46 -0.89 5.92 10.17
CA SER A 46 -0.78 7.36 9.96
C SER A 46 -1.31 7.76 8.57
N LEU A 47 -1.85 8.98 8.46
CA LEU A 47 -2.29 9.56 7.19
C LEU A 47 -1.18 9.51 6.14
N GLU A 48 0.04 9.91 6.50
CA GLU A 48 1.22 9.86 5.64
C GLU A 48 1.48 8.45 5.08
N THR A 49 1.36 7.41 5.91
CA THR A 49 1.53 6.02 5.44
C THR A 49 0.42 5.65 4.46
N ALA A 50 -0.81 6.05 4.74
CA ALA A 50 -1.95 5.75 3.89
C ALA A 50 -1.84 6.45 2.53
N GLU A 51 -1.47 7.73 2.50
CA GLU A 51 -1.26 8.51 1.28
C GLU A 51 -0.17 7.91 0.40
N LYS A 52 0.97 7.52 0.99
CA LYS A 52 2.06 6.87 0.25
C LYS A 52 1.62 5.57 -0.41
N LEU A 53 0.88 4.71 0.30
CA LEU A 53 0.38 3.45 -0.25
C LEU A 53 -0.68 3.69 -1.35
N TYR A 54 -1.58 4.65 -1.13
CA TYR A 54 -2.61 5.01 -2.11
C TYR A 54 -2.00 5.52 -3.41
N ASN A 55 -1.09 6.50 -3.31
CA ASN A 55 -0.42 7.10 -4.46
C ASN A 55 0.40 6.06 -5.23
N TYR A 56 1.06 5.15 -4.51
CA TYR A 56 1.83 4.09 -5.15
C TYR A 56 0.93 3.16 -5.98
N GLN A 57 -0.24 2.76 -5.46
CA GLN A 57 -1.19 1.96 -6.23
C GLN A 57 -1.69 2.71 -7.48
N LYS A 58 -2.00 4.01 -7.37
CA LYS A 58 -2.41 4.82 -8.53
C LYS A 58 -1.30 4.90 -9.59
N GLN A 59 -0.05 5.09 -9.17
CA GLN A 59 1.08 5.07 -10.10
C GLN A 59 1.29 3.72 -10.80
N LEU A 60 0.95 2.60 -10.17
CA LEU A 60 0.98 1.29 -10.82
C LEU A 60 -0.12 1.15 -11.87
N GLU A 61 -1.32 1.69 -11.59
CA GLU A 61 -2.45 1.72 -12.52
C GLU A 61 -2.15 2.59 -13.74
N ASP A 62 -1.64 3.81 -13.52
CA ASP A 62 -1.26 4.74 -14.58
C ASP A 62 -0.14 4.18 -15.48
N LYS A 63 0.75 3.34 -14.93
CA LYS A 63 1.81 2.66 -15.69
C LYS A 63 1.32 1.43 -16.47
N SER A 64 0.20 0.82 -16.07
CA SER A 64 -0.38 -0.31 -16.79
C SER A 64 -1.22 0.10 -18.00
N ASP A 65 -1.53 1.39 -18.13
CA ASP A 65 -2.19 1.99 -19.29
C ASP A 65 -1.18 2.54 -20.34
N LEU A 66 0.13 2.26 -20.16
CA LEU A 66 1.24 2.51 -21.09
C LEU A 66 1.84 1.18 -21.60
#